data_AF-A0A6M0JBM9-F1
#
_entry.id   AF-A0A6M0JBM9-F1
#
_cell.length_a   1.000
_cell.length_b   1.000
_cell.length_c   1.000
_cell.angle_alpha   90.00
_cell.angle_beta   90.00
_cell.angle_gamma   90.00
#
_symmetry.space_group_name_H-M   'P 1'
#
loop_
_entity.id
_entity.type
_entity.pdbx_description
1 polymer ?
#
loop_
_entity_poly.entity_id
_entity_poly.type
_entity_poly.pdbx_seq_one_letter_code
_entity_poly.pdbx_strand_id
1 'polypeptide(L)' 'MQMKTQENKHNFRWQRIGLAIAFSAVVVMLTGIAVDRWHVRNGWCARFLANGQQKVFYGDDCWK' A
#
# COMPACT_ATOMS: atom_id res chain seq x y z
N MET A 1 0.59 -38.94 24.86
CA MET A 1 1.47 -38.02 24.09
C MET A 1 0.83 -37.42 22.82
N GLN A 2 -0.46 -37.63 22.53
CA GLN A 2 -1.10 -37.10 21.30
C GLN A 2 -1.66 -35.66 21.44
N MET A 3 -1.96 -35.19 22.67
CA MET A 3 -2.53 -33.85 22.90
C MET A 3 -1.56 -32.71 22.55
N LYS A 4 -0.28 -32.82 22.94
CA LYS A 4 0.71 -31.75 22.69
C LYS A 4 1.02 -31.52 21.21
N THR A 5 0.88 -32.55 20.38
CA THR A 5 1.15 -32.47 18.93
C THR A 5 0.10 -31.65 18.20
N GLN A 6 -1.18 -31.75 18.59
CA GLN A 6 -2.27 -30.97 17.99
C GLN A 6 -2.18 -29.49 18.35
N GLU A 7 -1.84 -29.19 19.60
CA GLU A 7 -1.68 -27.82 20.10
C GLU A 7 -0.51 -27.09 19.41
N ASN A 8 0.62 -27.78 19.21
CA ASN A 8 1.79 -27.24 18.52
C ASN A 8 1.52 -26.99 17.02
N LYS A 9 0.74 -27.88 16.38
CA LYS A 9 0.32 -27.72 14.98
C LYS A 9 -0.62 -26.52 14.79
N HIS A 10 -1.50 -26.27 15.76
CA HIS A 10 -2.38 -25.11 15.78
C HIS A 10 -1.59 -23.80 15.94
N ASN A 11 -0.64 -23.76 16.87
CA ASN A 11 0.23 -22.59 17.09
C ASN A 11 1.08 -22.26 15.86
N PHE A 12 1.63 -23.27 15.17
CA PHE A 12 2.37 -23.06 13.93
C PHE A 12 1.49 -22.48 12.80
N ARG A 13 0.21 -22.89 12.72
CA ARG A 13 -0.73 -22.36 11.74
C ARG A 13 -1.07 -20.90 12.00
N TRP A 14 -1.27 -20.52 13.27
CA TRP A 14 -1.50 -19.13 13.67
C TRP A 14 -0.28 -18.23 13.48
N GLN A 15 0.93 -18.74 13.73
CA GLN A 15 2.16 -18.00 13.42
C GLN A 15 2.31 -17.69 11.94
N ARG A 16 2.00 -18.63 11.04
CA ARG A 16 2.03 -18.37 9.59
C ARG A 16 1.00 -17.33 9.16
N ILE A 17 -0.20 -17.37 9.75
CA ILE A 17 -1.24 -16.36 9.50
C ILE A 17 -0.78 -14.99 10.00
N GLY A 18 -0.22 -14.92 11.21
CA GLY A 18 0.34 -13.69 11.77
C GLY A 18 1.45 -13.10 10.91
N LEU A 19 2.36 -13.93 10.42
CA LEU A 19 3.41 -13.53 9.48
C LEU A 19 2.85 -13.00 8.15
N ALA A 20 1.83 -13.65 7.61
CA ALA A 20 1.19 -13.21 6.37
C ALA A 20 0.53 -11.83 6.54
N ILE A 21 -0.13 -11.58 7.68
CA ILE A 21 -0.74 -10.29 8.01
C ILE A 21 0.33 -9.21 8.22
N ALA A 22 1.42 -9.53 8.92
CA ALA A 22 2.52 -8.59 9.10
C ALA A 22 3.16 -8.22 7.76
N PHE A 23 3.37 -9.21 6.88
CA PHE A 23 3.93 -8.98 5.56
C PHE A 23 3.01 -8.14 4.68
N SER A 24 1.70 -8.42 4.68
CA SER A 24 0.74 -7.61 3.90
C SER A 24 0.70 -6.16 4.39
N ALA A 25 0.75 -5.93 5.70
CA ALA A 25 0.81 -4.58 6.27
C ALA A 25 2.05 -3.81 5.79
N VAL A 26 3.23 -4.46 5.80
CA VAL A 26 4.48 -3.85 5.31
C VAL A 26 4.39 -3.52 3.82
N VAL A 27 3.85 -4.43 3.00
CA VAL A 27 3.68 -4.19 1.56
C VAL A 27 2.78 -3.00 1.29
N VAL A 28 1.65 -2.87 2.02
CA VAL A 28 0.74 -1.72 1.87
C VAL A 28 1.44 -0.42 2.24
N MET A 29 2.19 -0.39 3.35
CA MET A 29 2.93 0.81 3.77
C MET A 29 3.99 1.21 2.73
N LEU A 30 4.77 0.27 2.23
CA LEU A 30 5.80 0.53 1.23
C LEU A 30 5.17 1.02 -0.09
N THR A 31 4.03 0.45 -0.49
CA THR A 31 3.31 0.88 -1.70
C THR A 31 2.82 2.32 -1.55
N GLY A 32 2.25 2.69 -0.39
CA GLY A 32 1.83 4.06 -0.11
C GLY A 32 2.99 5.06 -0.21
N ILE A 33 4.13 4.75 0.41
CA ILE A 33 5.34 5.59 0.35
C ILE A 33 5.88 5.69 -1.08
N ALA A 34 5.87 4.59 -1.83
CA ALA A 34 6.34 4.58 -3.22
C ALA A 34 5.43 5.42 -4.13
N VAL A 35 4.11 5.33 -3.94
CA VAL A 35 3.12 6.13 -4.67
C VAL A 35 3.24 7.61 -4.33
N ASP A 36 3.41 7.95 -3.05
CA ASP A 36 3.64 9.32 -2.60
C ASP A 36 4.91 9.92 -3.22
N ARG A 37 6.04 9.18 -3.15
CA ARG A 37 7.28 9.59 -3.82
C ARG A 37 7.13 9.67 -5.34
N TRP A 38 6.36 8.76 -5.94
CA TRP A 38 6.06 8.81 -7.36
C TRP A 38 5.27 10.08 -7.70
N HIS A 39 4.26 10.43 -6.90
CA HIS A 39 3.49 11.66 -7.07
C HIS A 39 4.38 12.90 -7.02
N VAL A 40 5.28 12.99 -6.03
CA VAL A 40 6.19 14.13 -5.89
C VAL A 40 7.18 14.24 -7.05
N ARG A 41 7.70 13.11 -7.56
CA ARG A 41 8.79 13.11 -8.55
C ARG A 41 8.32 13.10 -10.01
N ASN A 42 7.25 12.36 -10.31
CA ASN A 42 6.79 12.04 -11.66
C ASN A 42 5.26 12.11 -11.81
N GLY A 43 4.53 12.46 -10.75
CA GLY A 43 3.08 12.60 -10.80
C GLY A 43 2.70 13.72 -11.74
N TRP A 44 1.80 13.43 -12.68
CA TRP A 44 1.16 14.45 -13.49
C TRP A 44 -0.33 14.14 -13.60
N CYS A 45 -1.15 15.18 -13.71
CA CYS A 45 -2.55 15.02 -14.04
C CYS A 45 -3.01 16.10 -15.00
N ALA A 46 -3.92 15.72 -15.89
CA ALA A 46 -4.62 16.66 -16.73
C ALA A 46 -5.94 17.06 -16.06
N ARG A 47 -6.15 18.36 -15.84
CA ARG A 47 -7.39 18.90 -15.28
C ARG A 47 -8.02 19.86 -16.29
N PHE A 48 -9.34 19.77 -16.43
CA PHE A 48 -10.12 20.76 -17.16
C PHE A 48 -10.44 21.92 -16.23
N LEU A 49 -10.04 23.12 -16.63
CA LEU A 49 -10.33 24.36 -15.92
C LEU A 49 -11.76 24.81 -16.25
N ALA A 50 -12.34 25.65 -15.40
CA ALA A 50 -13.68 26.20 -15.60
C ALA A 50 -13.84 26.99 -16.91
N ASN A 51 -12.73 27.44 -17.51
CA ASN A 51 -12.69 28.10 -18.81
C ASN A 51 -12.62 27.13 -20.01
N GLY A 52 -12.77 25.82 -19.78
CA GLY A 52 -12.75 24.78 -20.82
C GLY A 52 -11.35 24.39 -21.31
N GLN A 53 -10.28 25.00 -20.78
CA GLN A 53 -8.91 24.62 -21.16
C GLN A 53 -8.44 23.39 -20.37
N GLN A 54 -7.75 22.48 -21.06
CA GLN A 54 -7.04 21.38 -20.44
C GLN A 54 -5.62 21.83 -20.09
N LYS A 55 -5.23 21.73 -18.81
CA LYS A 55 -3.85 21.93 -18.37
C LYS A 55 -3.31 20.69 -17.70
N VAL A 56 -2.03 20.42 -17.94
CA VAL A 56 -1.26 19.37 -17.27
C VAL A 56 -0.55 20.00 -16.08
N PHE A 57 -0.79 19.44 -14.90
CA PHE A 57 -0.15 19.83 -13.64
C PHE A 57 0.81 18.73 -13.23
N TYR A 58 1.92 19.11 -12.59
CA TYR A 58 2.99 18.21 -12.16
C TYR A 58 3.17 18.29 -10.65
N GLY A 59 3.60 17.18 -10.03
CA GLY A 59 3.94 17.14 -8.62
C GLY A 59 2.79 17.57 -7.72
N ASP A 60 3.07 18.46 -6.76
CA ASP A 60 2.10 18.93 -5.77
C ASP A 60 0.95 19.74 -6.37
N ASP A 61 1.17 20.45 -7.49
CA ASP A 61 0.14 21.26 -8.15
C ASP A 61 -0.99 20.41 -8.75
N CYS A 62 -0.75 19.12 -8.94
CA CYS A 62 -1.78 18.18 -9.37
C CYS A 62 -2.77 17.83 -8.25
N TRP A 63 -2.32 17.84 -7.00
CA TRP A 63 -3.08 17.33 -5.84
C TRP A 63 -3.63 18.43 -4.92
N LYS A 64 -3.47 19.69 -5.34
CA LYS A 64 -3.98 20.89 -4.68
C LYS A 64 -5.43 21.21 -5.11
#